data_AF-A0A2T5MFX5-F1
#
_entry.id   AF-A0A2T5MFX5-F1
#
_cell.length_a   1.000
_cell.length_b   1.000
_cell.length_c   1.000
_cell.angle_alpha   90.00
_cell.angle_beta   90.00
_cell.angle_gamma   90.00
#
_symmetry.space_group_name_H-M   'P 1'
#
loop_
_entity.id
_entity.type
_entity.pdbx_description
1 polymer ?
#
loop_
_entity_poly.entity_id
_entity_poly.type
_entity_poly.pdbx_seq_one_letter_code
_entity_poly.pdbx_strand_id
1 'polypeptide(L)' 'MMNSIAKIGFAMLVVSGAACTNAQVYNSTSELRAQQCSKLPERDQAECASNARASYGEYKKARDEAVQGETK' A
#
# COMPACT_ATOMS: atom_id res chain seq x y z
N MET A 1 -24.48 28.82 24.08
CA MET A 1 -23.65 27.59 24.19
C MET A 1 -23.88 26.58 23.05
N MET A 2 -24.89 26.74 22.16
CA MET A 2 -25.10 25.82 21.02
C MET A 2 -24.04 25.91 19.90
N ASN A 3 -23.32 27.03 19.75
CA ASN A 3 -22.37 27.22 18.64
C ASN A 3 -21.02 26.47 18.80
N SER A 4 -20.69 26.00 20.00
CA SER A 4 -19.42 25.30 20.27
C SER A 4 -19.53 23.79 20.09
N ILE A 5 -20.72 23.21 20.31
CA ILE A 5 -20.97 21.77 20.17
C ILE A 5 -20.97 21.36 18.69
N ALA A 6 -21.51 22.22 17.81
CA ALA A 6 -21.51 21.99 16.36
C ALA A 6 -20.09 21.94 15.75
N LYS A 7 -19.14 22.71 16.30
CA LYS A 7 -17.74 22.73 15.83
C LYS A 7 -16.96 21.48 16.24
N ILE A 8 -17.24 20.94 17.43
CA ILE A 8 -16.62 19.70 17.92
C ILE A 8 -17.16 18.49 17.15
N GLY A 9 -18.47 18.46 16.86
CA GLY A 9 -19.08 17.41 16.06
C GLY A 9 -18.55 17.33 14.63
N PHE A 10 -18.25 18.47 14.00
CA PHE A 10 -17.67 18.51 12.66
C PHE A 10 -16.20 18.03 12.63
N ALA A 11 -15.43 18.29 13.69
CA ALA A 11 -14.03 17.86 13.78
C ALA A 11 -13.87 16.33 13.93
N MET A 12 -14.80 15.64 14.60
CA MET A 12 -14.75 14.16 14.72
C MET A 12 -15.09 13.42 13.43
N LEU A 13 -15.89 14.02 12.53
CA LEU A 13 -16.33 13.39 11.29
C LEU A 13 -15.21 13.25 10.24
N VAL A 14 -14.14 14.03 10.34
CA VAL A 14 -13.04 14.07 9.35
C VAL A 14 -12.02 12.93 9.54
N VAL A 15 -11.91 12.36 10.75
CA VAL A 15 -10.92 11.32 11.05
C VAL A 15 -11.31 9.93 10.51
N SER A 16 -12.59 9.72 10.19
CA SER A 16 -13.12 8.44 9.72
C SER A 16 -12.67 8.05 8.30
N GLY A 17 -12.09 8.97 7.53
CA GLY A 17 -11.70 8.76 6.12
C GLY A 17 -10.30 8.20 5.90
N ALA A 18 -9.45 8.12 6.94
CA ALA A 18 -8.03 7.75 6.78
C ALA A 18 -7.73 6.24 6.90
N ALA A 19 -8.76 5.39 6.96
CA ALA A 19 -8.59 3.94 7.06
C ALA A 19 -8.47 3.26 5.67
N CYS A 20 -7.60 3.76 4.80
CA CYS A 20 -7.20 2.99 3.61
C CYS A 20 -6.40 1.78 4.10
N THR A 21 -6.92 0.57 3.90
CA THR A 21 -6.19 -0.63 4.32
C THR A 21 -4.91 -0.75 3.50
N ASN A 22 -3.80 -1.20 4.11
CA ASN A 22 -2.54 -1.40 3.39
C ASN A 22 -2.71 -2.33 2.18
N ALA A 23 -3.60 -3.33 2.30
CA ALA A 23 -3.98 -4.21 1.20
C ALA A 23 -4.69 -3.47 0.07
N GLN A 24 -5.60 -2.54 0.39
CA GLN A 24 -6.33 -1.74 -0.58
C GLN A 24 -5.41 -0.79 -1.36
N VAL A 25 -4.48 -0.12 -0.66
CA VAL A 25 -3.46 0.73 -1.30
C VAL A 25 -2.49 -0.09 -2.14
N TYR A 26 -2.09 -1.26 -1.65
CA TYR A 26 -1.26 -2.17 -2.43
C TYR A 26 -2.00 -2.60 -3.70
N ASN A 27 -3.21 -3.12 -3.59
CA ASN A 27 -3.95 -3.62 -4.75
C ASN A 27 -4.24 -2.52 -5.79
N SER A 28 -4.56 -1.30 -5.35
CA SER A 28 -4.81 -0.17 -6.25
C SER A 28 -3.58 0.32 -7.02
N THR A 29 -2.37 -0.02 -6.57
CA THR A 29 -1.11 0.37 -7.22
C THR A 29 -0.44 -0.76 -8.01
N SER A 30 -1.03 -1.96 -8.04
CA SER A 30 -0.46 -3.15 -8.70
C SER A 30 -0.20 -2.93 -10.20
N GLU A 31 -1.16 -2.34 -10.91
CA GLU A 31 -1.05 -2.07 -12.34
C GLU A 31 0.01 -1.01 -12.65
N LEU A 32 0.07 0.04 -11.83
CA LEU A 32 1.10 1.08 -11.94
C LEU A 32 2.50 0.50 -11.73
N ARG A 33 2.67 -0.42 -10.76
CA ARG A 33 3.93 -1.13 -10.52
C ARG A 33 4.31 -2.00 -11.71
N ALA A 34 3.36 -2.70 -12.32
CA ALA A 34 3.61 -3.51 -13.52
C ALA A 34 4.04 -2.63 -14.72
N GLN A 35 3.45 -1.44 -14.89
CA GLN A 35 3.85 -0.50 -15.94
C GLN A 35 5.27 0.03 -15.73
N GLN A 36 5.69 0.25 -14.48
CA GLN A 36 7.04 0.70 -14.16
C GLN A 36 8.12 -0.33 -14.53
N CYS A 37 7.75 -1.62 -14.66
CA CYS A 37 8.69 -2.66 -15.09
C CYS A 37 9.25 -2.43 -16.49
N SER A 38 8.55 -1.71 -17.36
CA SER A 38 9.06 -1.31 -18.68
C SER A 38 10.30 -0.42 -18.63
N LYS A 39 10.59 0.18 -17.48
CA LYS A 39 11.78 1.02 -17.26
C LYS A 39 13.03 0.22 -16.87
N LEU A 40 12.89 -1.07 -16.57
CA LEU A 40 14.01 -1.96 -16.27
C LEU A 40 14.64 -2.55 -17.54
N PRO A 41 15.91 -3.02 -17.46
CA PRO A 41 16.52 -3.81 -18.51
C PRO A 41 15.65 -5.01 -18.89
N GLU A 42 15.62 -5.38 -20.18
CA GLU A 42 14.73 -6.43 -20.72
C GLU A 42 14.75 -7.74 -19.90
N ARG A 43 15.95 -8.13 -19.46
CA ARG A 43 16.17 -9.31 -18.62
C ARG A 43 15.33 -9.31 -17.33
N ASP A 44 15.13 -8.15 -16.73
CA ASP A 44 14.53 -8.01 -15.40
C ASP A 44 13.03 -7.61 -15.49
N GLN A 45 12.52 -7.29 -16.69
CA GLN A 45 11.14 -6.84 -16.88
C GLN A 45 10.12 -7.94 -16.55
N ALA A 46 10.37 -9.17 -17.00
CA ALA A 46 9.47 -10.29 -16.80
C ALA A 46 9.33 -10.64 -15.31
N GLU A 47 10.46 -10.67 -14.59
CA GLU A 47 10.49 -10.91 -13.15
C GLU A 47 9.79 -9.78 -12.39
N CYS A 48 10.11 -8.53 -12.71
CA CYS A 48 9.45 -7.36 -12.12
C CYS A 48 7.92 -7.42 -12.32
N ALA A 49 7.46 -7.72 -13.53
CA ALA A 49 6.04 -7.72 -13.85
C ALA A 49 5.30 -8.88 -13.17
N SER A 50 5.99 -10.00 -12.91
CA SER A 50 5.49 -11.11 -12.10
C SER A 50 5.33 -10.68 -10.64
N ASN A 51 6.40 -10.11 -10.06
CA ASN A 51 6.41 -9.65 -8.67
C ASN A 51 5.44 -8.49 -8.41
N ALA A 52 5.26 -7.59 -9.37
CA ALA A 52 4.33 -6.47 -9.27
C ALA A 52 2.86 -6.92 -9.18
N ARG A 53 2.56 -8.11 -9.73
CA ARG A 53 1.21 -8.73 -9.69
C ARG A 53 1.03 -9.70 -8.53
N ALA A 54 2.07 -9.97 -7.74
CA ALA A 54 1.97 -10.82 -6.56
C ALA A 54 0.93 -10.28 -5.58
N SER A 55 0.22 -11.18 -4.91
CA SER A 55 -0.82 -10.81 -3.95
C SER A 55 -0.22 -10.04 -2.76
N TYR A 56 -1.05 -9.25 -2.09
CA TYR A 56 -0.62 -8.53 -0.89
C TYR A 56 -0.08 -9.48 0.20
N GLY A 57 -0.65 -10.70 0.30
CA GLY A 57 -0.19 -11.71 1.27
C GLY A 57 1.23 -12.22 0.98
N GLU A 58 1.53 -12.48 -0.29
CA GLU A 58 2.86 -12.90 -0.73
C GLU A 58 3.89 -11.78 -0.55
N TYR A 59 3.53 -10.55 -0.93
CA TYR A 59 4.35 -9.37 -0.68
C TYR A 59 4.65 -9.19 0.80
N LYS A 60 3.63 -9.28 1.66
CA LYS A 60 3.79 -9.12 3.10
C LYS A 60 4.72 -10.19 3.67
N LYS A 61 4.51 -11.46 3.30
CA LYS A 61 5.36 -12.57 3.74
C LYS A 61 6.82 -12.36 3.34
N ALA A 62 7.09 -12.06 2.07
CA ALA A 62 8.45 -11.81 1.59
C ALA A 62 9.12 -10.62 2.32
N ARG A 63 8.34 -9.57 2.60
CA ARG A 63 8.82 -8.38 3.32
C ARG A 63 9.10 -8.65 4.79
N ASP A 64 8.26 -9.46 5.45
CA ASP A 64 8.47 -9.87 6.84
C ASP A 64 9.70 -10.79 6.97
N GLU A 65 9.90 -11.70 6.02
CA GLU A 65 11.07 -12.58 5.94
C GLU A 65 12.38 -11.78 5.72
N ALA A 66 12.36 -10.79 4.84
CA ALA A 66 13.51 -9.92 4.61
C ALA A 66 13.91 -9.14 5.88
N VAL A 67 12.94 -8.52 6.56
CA VAL A 67 13.18 -7.74 7.78
C VAL A 67 13.68 -8.64 8.93
N GLN A 68 13.15 -9.86 9.06
CA GLN A 68 13.62 -10.80 10.08
C GLN A 68 15.02 -11.36 9.76
N GLY A 69 15.37 -11.50 8.48
CA GLY A 69 16.70 -11.90 8.03
C GLY A 69 17.80 -10.87 8.31
N GLU A 70 17.46 -9.57 8.31
CA GLU A 70 18.40 -8.47 8.59
C GLU A 70 18.72 -8.28 10.09
N THR A 71 18.00 -8.96 10.98
CA THR A 71 18.17 -8.82 12.45
C THR A 71 19.06 -9.92 13.07
N LYS A 72 19.95 -10.54 12.29
CA LYS A 72 20.82 -11.64 12.74
C LYS A 72 22.27 -11.39 12.35
#